data_AF-A0A101GZQ9-F1
#
_entry.id   AF-A0A101GZQ9-F1
#
_cell.length_a   1.000
_cell.length_b   1.000
_cell.length_c   1.000
_cell.angle_alpha   90.00
_cell.angle_beta   90.00
_cell.angle_gamma   90.00
#
_symmetry.space_group_name_H-M   'P 1'
#
loop_
_entity.id
_entity.type
_entity.pdbx_description
1 polymer ?
#
loop_
_entity_poly.entity_id
_entity_poly.type
_entity_poly.pdbx_seq_one_letter_code
_entity_poly.pdbx_strand_id
1 'polypeptide(L)'
;MAGVPEDECSEMSGSGKVCGIPPDVEASLKVSGGLEGLVLHLPEDAEARAAASLFRALADPFRLKILALLAIQPLCVCVIRSVLEISDSRLSYHLSILKDER
;
A
#
# COMPACT_ATOMS: atom_id res chain seq x y z
N MET A 1 31.01 40.69 3.17
CA MET A 1 29.85 41.31 3.82
C MET A 1 28.80 41.57 2.74
N ALA A 2 28.01 40.57 2.41
CA ALA A 2 26.78 40.72 1.63
C ALA A 2 25.74 39.95 2.43
N GLY A 3 24.82 40.68 3.05
CA GLY A 3 23.86 40.16 4.01
C GLY A 3 22.98 39.10 3.38
N VAL A 4 22.87 37.97 4.07
CA VAL A 4 21.81 36.99 3.86
C VAL A 4 20.51 37.69 4.31
N PRO A 5 19.41 37.63 3.53
CA PRO A 5 18.15 38.19 3.99
C PRO A 5 17.68 37.37 5.20
N GLU A 6 17.33 38.10 6.24
CA GLU A 6 16.76 37.59 7.47
C GLU A 6 15.42 36.93 7.12
N ASP A 7 15.38 35.59 7.13
CA ASP A 7 14.13 34.83 7.20
C ASP A 7 13.54 35.09 8.59
N GLU A 8 12.79 36.19 8.70
CA GLU A 8 11.91 36.46 9.83
C GLU A 8 10.77 35.43 9.81
N CYS A 9 11.01 34.29 10.46
CA CYS A 9 9.97 33.35 10.85
C CYS A 9 9.11 33.97 11.96
N SER A 10 8.16 34.81 11.58
CA SER A 10 7.06 35.24 12.45
C SER A 10 6.11 34.07 12.73
N GLU A 11 5.80 33.92 14.01
CA GLU A 11 5.16 32.77 14.65
C GLU A 11 3.73 32.41 14.20
N MET A 12 3.46 31.11 14.35
CA MET A 12 2.22 30.43 14.76
C MET A 12 0.87 30.83 14.12
N SER A 13 0.45 30.05 13.13
CA SER A 13 -0.96 29.65 12.96
C SER A 13 -1.03 28.29 12.30
N GLY A 14 -1.75 27.35 12.93
CA GLY A 14 -1.86 25.96 12.49
C GLY A 14 -2.59 25.85 11.15
N SER A 15 -1.83 25.64 10.09
CA SER A 15 -2.32 25.14 8.81
C SER A 15 -1.12 24.52 8.10
N GLY A 16 -1.26 23.28 7.64
CA GLY A 16 -0.16 22.41 7.25
C GLY A 16 0.61 22.94 6.03
N LYS A 17 1.57 23.83 6.24
CA LYS A 17 2.45 24.33 5.20
C LYS A 17 3.65 23.39 5.06
N VAL A 18 3.69 22.60 3.99
CA VAL A 18 4.90 21.86 3.62
C VAL A 18 5.84 22.83 2.90
N CYS A 19 7.02 23.11 3.46
CA CYS A 19 8.03 23.93 2.79
C CYS A 19 9.03 23.04 2.03
N GLY A 20 9.55 23.55 0.92
CA GLY A 20 10.61 22.87 0.14
C GLY A 20 10.15 21.72 -0.76
N ILE A 21 8.88 21.70 -1.17
CA ILE A 21 8.38 20.68 -2.11
C ILE A 21 8.67 21.04 -3.58
N PRO A 22 8.96 20.04 -4.43
CA PRO A 22 9.10 20.25 -5.87
C PRO A 22 7.87 20.92 -6.52
N PRO A 23 8.04 21.79 -7.54
CA PRO A 23 6.93 22.55 -8.15
C PRO A 23 5.80 21.69 -8.73
N ASP A 24 6.13 20.49 -9.22
CA ASP A 24 5.18 19.49 -9.73
C ASP A 24 4.30 18.90 -8.62
N VAL A 25 4.88 18.66 -7.44
CA VAL A 25 4.15 18.22 -6.26
C VAL A 25 3.26 19.34 -5.73
N GLU A 26 3.77 20.58 -5.67
CA GLU A 26 2.97 21.74 -5.24
C GLU A 26 1.75 21.96 -6.15
N ALA A 27 1.94 21.88 -7.46
CA ALA A 27 0.84 22.00 -8.42
C ALA A 27 -0.20 20.89 -8.22
N SER A 28 0.25 19.64 -7.99
CA SER A 28 -0.64 18.50 -7.74
C SER A 28 -1.41 18.65 -6.43
N LEU A 29 -0.77 19.11 -5.36
CA LEU A 29 -1.42 19.38 -4.08
C LEU A 29 -2.51 20.45 -4.22
N LYS A 30 -2.26 21.52 -4.99
CA LYS A 30 -3.28 22.54 -5.25
C LYS A 30 -4.52 21.96 -5.95
N VAL A 31 -4.32 21.05 -6.91
CA VAL A 31 -5.43 20.36 -7.59
C VAL A 31 -6.23 19.49 -6.63
N SER A 32 -5.56 18.83 -5.69
CA SER A 32 -6.21 17.96 -4.70
C SER A 32 -6.84 18.71 -3.51
N GLY A 33 -6.75 20.05 -3.43
CA GLY A 33 -7.29 20.84 -2.32
C GLY A 33 -6.33 21.00 -1.13
N GLY A 34 -5.02 20.95 -1.38
CA GLY A 34 -3.98 21.06 -0.36
C GLY A 34 -3.83 19.78 0.47
N LEU A 35 -3.25 19.92 1.67
CA LEU A 35 -3.11 18.79 2.58
C LEU A 35 -4.46 18.36 3.14
N GLU A 36 -5.34 19.31 3.44
CA GLU A 36 -6.70 19.05 3.91
C GLU A 36 -7.45 18.18 2.91
N GLY A 37 -7.34 18.52 1.62
CA GLY A 37 -7.90 17.73 0.54
C GLY A 37 -7.37 16.29 0.51
N LEU A 38 -6.06 16.08 0.70
CA LEU A 38 -5.50 14.71 0.77
C LEU A 38 -6.02 13.91 1.97
N VAL A 39 -6.12 14.53 3.15
CA VAL A 39 -6.60 13.86 4.36
C VAL A 39 -8.03 13.33 4.17
N LEU A 40 -8.88 14.07 3.46
CA LEU A 40 -10.25 13.63 3.14
C LEU A 40 -10.32 12.40 2.23
N HIS A 41 -9.23 12.07 1.52
CA HIS A 41 -9.16 10.89 0.65
C HIS A 41 -8.48 9.69 1.32
N LEU A 42 -7.96 9.85 2.54
CA LEU A 42 -7.37 8.73 3.25
C LEU A 42 -8.48 7.77 3.71
N PRO A 43 -8.27 6.45 3.58
CA PRO A 43 -9.21 5.47 4.11
C PRO A 43 -9.31 5.62 5.63
N GLU A 44 -10.45 5.23 6.18
CA GLU A 44 -10.56 5.15 7.63
C GLU A 44 -9.58 4.11 8.18
N ASP A 45 -9.18 4.33 9.43
CA ASP A 45 -8.25 3.50 10.18
C ASP A 45 -8.63 2.01 10.17
N ALA A 46 -9.93 1.71 10.22
CA ALA A 46 -10.45 0.35 10.13
C ALA A 46 -10.29 -0.25 8.73
N GLU A 47 -10.58 0.52 7.69
CA GLU A 47 -10.43 0.10 6.29
C GLU A 47 -8.96 -0.14 5.94
N ALA A 48 -8.07 0.76 6.37
CA ALA A 48 -6.63 0.62 6.20
C ALA A 48 -6.09 -0.67 6.86
N ARG A 49 -6.57 -0.98 8.07
CA ARG A 49 -6.21 -2.23 8.76
C ARG A 49 -6.74 -3.48 8.07
N ALA A 50 -7.97 -3.44 7.56
CA ALA A 50 -8.54 -4.55 6.80
C ALA A 50 -7.73 -4.80 5.50
N ALA A 51 -7.43 -3.74 4.74
CA ALA A 51 -6.60 -3.82 3.55
C ALA A 51 -5.18 -4.34 3.88
N ALA A 52 -4.58 -3.88 4.97
CA ALA A 52 -3.27 -4.36 5.40
C ALA A 52 -3.26 -5.86 5.74
N SER A 53 -4.33 -6.40 6.35
CA SER A 53 -4.45 -7.85 6.61
C SER A 53 -4.44 -8.63 5.29
N LEU A 54 -5.28 -8.22 4.35
CA LEU A 54 -5.35 -8.82 3.02
C LEU A 54 -4.00 -8.73 2.30
N PHE A 55 -3.35 -7.57 2.28
CA PHE A 55 -2.06 -7.42 1.64
C PHE A 55 -0.98 -8.29 2.30
N ARG A 56 -1.02 -8.46 3.62
CA ARG A 56 -0.13 -9.40 4.32
C ARG A 56 -0.41 -10.85 3.93
N ALA A 57 -1.66 -11.20 3.69
CA ALA A 57 -2.06 -12.49 3.14
C ALA A 57 -1.59 -12.69 1.69
N LEU A 58 -1.40 -11.61 0.93
CA LEU A 58 -0.93 -11.66 -0.46
C LEU A 58 0.59 -11.53 -0.60
N ALA A 59 1.29 -10.97 0.39
CA ALA A 59 2.72 -10.64 0.34
C ALA A 59 3.67 -11.86 0.44
N ASP A 60 3.25 -13.05 0.00
CA ASP A 60 4.14 -14.21 -0.17
C ASP A 60 4.22 -14.62 -1.65
N PRO A 61 5.41 -14.91 -2.20
CA PRO A 61 5.59 -15.30 -3.59
C PRO A 61 4.79 -16.54 -4.01
N PHE A 62 4.66 -17.56 -3.16
CA PHE A 62 3.88 -18.76 -3.48
C PHE A 62 2.39 -18.46 -3.50
N ARG A 63 1.87 -17.65 -2.57
CA ARG A 63 0.46 -17.23 -2.57
C ARG A 63 0.09 -16.47 -3.84
N LEU A 64 0.95 -15.55 -4.30
CA LEU A 64 0.75 -14.85 -5.58
C LEU A 64 0.79 -15.81 -6.78
N LYS A 65 1.73 -16.76 -6.81
CA LYS A 65 1.79 -17.78 -7.87
C LYS A 65 0.55 -18.69 -7.88
N ILE A 66 0.06 -19.11 -6.72
CA ILE A 66 -1.18 -19.88 -6.59
C ILE A 66 -2.35 -19.10 -7.18
N LEU A 67 -2.50 -17.83 -6.83
CA LEU A 67 -3.56 -16.97 -7.37
C LEU A 67 -3.43 -16.78 -8.88
N ALA A 68 -2.22 -16.57 -9.40
CA ALA A 68 -1.98 -16.47 -10.83
C ALA A 68 -2.36 -17.75 -11.58
N LEU A 69 -2.06 -18.92 -11.02
CA LEU A 69 -2.48 -20.21 -11.58
C LEU A 69 -4.00 -20.38 -11.58
N LEU A 70 -4.67 -20.01 -10.48
CA LEU A 70 -6.12 -20.08 -10.35
C LEU A 70 -6.86 -19.05 -11.22
N ALA A 71 -6.22 -17.92 -11.53
CA ALA A 71 -6.75 -16.92 -12.45
C ALA A 71 -6.81 -17.41 -13.90
N ILE A 72 -5.96 -18.37 -14.28
CA ILE A 72 -5.99 -19.02 -15.60
C ILE A 72 -7.18 -19.98 -15.68
N GLN A 73 -7.31 -20.86 -14.69
CA GLN A 73 -8.42 -21.80 -14.58
C GLN A 73 -8.52 -22.38 -13.16
N PRO A 74 -9.67 -22.95 -12.77
CA PRO A 74 -9.76 -23.77 -11.57
C PRO A 74 -8.79 -24.96 -11.64
N LEU A 75 -7.95 -25.12 -10.62
CA LEU A 75 -6.97 -26.21 -10.54
C LEU A 75 -7.15 -27.01 -9.25
N CYS A 76 -6.93 -28.31 -9.33
CA CYS A 76 -6.82 -29.14 -8.13
C CYS A 76 -5.45 -28.94 -7.46
N VAL A 77 -5.38 -29.21 -6.16
CA VAL A 77 -4.16 -29.10 -5.36
C VAL A 77 -2.99 -29.90 -5.94
N CYS A 78 -3.26 -31.04 -6.56
CA CYS A 78 -2.24 -31.88 -7.17
C CYS A 78 -1.51 -31.17 -8.32
N VAL A 79 -2.26 -30.45 -9.18
CA VAL A 79 -1.67 -29.73 -10.31
C VAL A 79 -0.87 -28.53 -9.82
N ILE A 80 -1.41 -27.77 -8.86
CA ILE A 80 -0.71 -26.61 -8.28
C ILE A 80 0.63 -27.05 -7.66
N ARG A 81 0.63 -28.17 -6.93
CA ARG A 81 1.84 -28.75 -6.37
C ARG A 81 2.86 -29.12 -7.45
N SER A 82 2.42 -29.80 -8.50
CA SER A 82 3.30 -30.21 -9.60
C SER A 82 3.92 -29.02 -10.33
N VAL A 83 3.22 -27.89 -10.42
CA VAL A 83 3.73 -26.67 -11.06
C VAL A 83 4.66 -25.88 -10.14
N LEU A 84 4.38 -25.82 -8.83
CA LEU A 84 5.15 -25.01 -7.89
C LEU A 84 6.32 -25.76 -7.23
N GLU A 85 6.37 -27.09 -7.37
CA GLU A 85 7.43 -27.96 -6.85
C GLU A 85 7.70 -27.77 -5.33
N ILE A 86 6.63 -27.63 -4.55
CA ILE A 86 6.68 -27.50 -3.08
C ILE A 86 6.04 -28.70 -2.36
N SER A 87 6.34 -28.87 -1.07
CA SER A 87 5.73 -29.91 -0.24
C SER A 87 4.23 -29.69 -0.04
N ASP A 88 3.49 -30.79 0.19
CA ASP A 88 2.06 -30.76 0.51
C ASP A 88 1.74 -29.90 1.74
N SER A 89 2.59 -29.99 2.78
CA SER A 89 2.47 -29.20 4.01
C SER A 89 2.58 -27.70 3.74
N ARG A 90 3.54 -27.30 2.89
CA ARG A 90 3.78 -25.90 2.55
C ARG A 90 2.67 -25.36 1.66
N LEU A 91 2.22 -26.14 0.68
CA LEU A 91 1.10 -25.75 -0.18
C LEU A 91 -0.19 -25.58 0.64
N SER A 92 -0.49 -26.53 1.53
CA SER A 92 -1.67 -26.47 2.39
C SER A 92 -1.66 -25.24 3.29
N TYR A 93 -0.49 -24.88 3.86
CA TYR A 93 -0.32 -23.67 4.66
C TYR A 93 -0.62 -22.39 3.86
N HIS A 94 -0.11 -22.29 2.63
CA HIS A 94 -0.41 -21.13 1.78
C HIS A 94 -1.89 -21.06 1.39
N LEU A 95 -2.52 -22.19 1.08
CA LEU A 95 -3.94 -22.27 0.75
C LEU A 95 -4.85 -21.94 1.93
N SER A 96 -4.50 -22.35 3.16
CA SER A 96 -5.31 -22.02 4.34
C SER A 96 -5.32 -20.51 4.58
N ILE A 97 -4.16 -19.85 4.50
CA ILE A 97 -4.09 -18.40 4.67
C ILE A 97 -4.89 -17.67 3.58
N LEU A 98 -4.80 -18.12 2.32
CA LEU A 98 -5.58 -17.53 1.23
C LEU A 98 -7.10 -17.72 1.42
N LYS A 99 -7.53 -18.80 2.09
CA LYS A 99 -8.93 -19.07 2.38
C LYS A 99 -9.46 -18.25 3.57
N ASP A 100 -8.63 -18.06 4.58
CA ASP A 100 -9.02 -17.44 5.85
C ASP A 100 -9.14 -15.91 5.74
N GLU A 101 -8.50 -15.31 4.74
CA GLU A 101 -8.48 -13.85 4.51
C GLU A 101 -9.57 -13.40 3.51
N ARG A 102 -10.76 -14.04 3.59
CA ARG A 102 -11.97 -13.71 2.81
C ARG A 102 -12.86 -12.71 3.55
#